data_AF-A0A0Z8L502-F1
#
_entry.id   AF-A0A0Z8L502-F1
#
_cell.length_a   1.000
_cell.length_b   1.000
_cell.length_c   1.000
_cell.angle_alpha   90.00
_cell.angle_beta   90.00
_cell.angle_gamma   90.00
#
_symmetry.space_group_name_H-M   'P 1'
#
loop_
_entity.id
_entity.type
_entity.pdbx_description
1 polymer ?
#
loop_
_entity_poly.entity_id
_entity_poly.type
_entity_poly.pdbx_seq_one_letter_code
_entity_poly.pdbx_strand_id
1 'polypeptide(L)'
;MMEFFKQLPQLEPYGNPLYFFYLVLALVPIFIGLFFKKRFPLYETGVSLAFIVLMFTGTKTMQLLSLLAYIIWQTMLIFFYKHYRQRANQSWVFYLIVCLAIFPLTWVKLAPTFSQHGAIFGFLGISYLTFRSVGMVIEMRDGLLTEFSLGSFLRFLLFMPTISSGPIDRYRRFTEDYKQIPERTELLNMLDQTVHYIMMGFLYKFILAYFIGHTLLEPLKAVALDQGGWFNLPTIGVMYLYGFELFFDFAGYSMFAIGISNLMGIRCPINFDQPFKSRDLKEFWNRWHISLSFWFRDFVFMRLVKTLLKHKVFKNRNTVSNVAYLLNMLLMGLWHGVTWYYIAYGLFHALGLIINDAWIRKKKSINLARKKAGQEPLPDNRWTSFAGMFVTFHTVMFSFLIFSGFLDKLWFK
;
A
#
# COMPACT_ATOMS: atom_id res chain seq x y z
N MET A 1 -24.80 12.99 -20.95
CA MET A 1 -24.26 11.84 -20.19
C MET A 1 -23.52 12.27 -18.92
N MET A 2 -22.53 13.17 -18.98
CA MET A 2 -21.81 13.61 -17.77
C MET A 2 -22.67 14.34 -16.73
N GLU A 3 -23.69 15.11 -17.16
CA GLU A 3 -24.60 15.80 -16.23
C GLU A 3 -25.40 14.83 -15.37
N PHE A 4 -25.78 13.66 -15.90
CA PHE A 4 -26.46 12.61 -15.14
C PHE A 4 -25.60 12.12 -13.97
N PHE A 5 -24.32 11.83 -14.20
CA PHE A 5 -23.40 11.38 -13.15
C PHE A 5 -23.07 12.45 -12.11
N LYS A 6 -23.18 13.73 -12.47
CA LYS A 6 -23.03 14.84 -11.52
C LYS A 6 -24.22 14.98 -10.57
N GLN A 7 -25.41 14.53 -10.98
CA GLN A 7 -26.64 14.58 -10.17
C GLN A 7 -26.77 13.40 -9.19
N LEU A 8 -26.01 12.32 -9.41
CA LEU A 8 -26.00 11.16 -8.51
C LEU A 8 -25.27 11.48 -7.19
N PRO A 9 -25.72 10.89 -6.06
CA PRO A 9 -25.05 11.07 -4.77
C PRO A 9 -23.62 10.50 -4.84
N GLN A 10 -22.68 11.22 -4.22
CA GLN A 10 -21.30 10.78 -4.08
C GLN A 10 -21.13 10.05 -2.74
N LEU A 11 -20.68 8.80 -2.79
CA LEU A 11 -20.37 8.00 -1.61
C LEU A 11 -18.87 7.80 -1.48
N GLU A 12 -18.26 8.51 -0.55
CA GLU A 12 -16.84 8.30 -0.23
C GLU A 12 -16.63 6.91 0.40
N PRO A 13 -15.67 6.11 -0.10
CA PRO A 13 -15.46 4.76 0.40
C PRO A 13 -15.05 4.78 1.87
N TYR A 14 -15.86 4.15 2.71
CA TYR A 14 -15.67 4.13 4.17
C TYR A 14 -15.56 5.54 4.78
N GLY A 15 -16.26 6.52 4.19
CA GLY A 15 -16.21 7.92 4.62
C GLY A 15 -17.05 8.22 5.86
N ASN A 16 -18.12 7.46 6.10
CA ASN A 16 -19.00 7.64 7.26
C ASN A 16 -19.69 6.32 7.67
N PRO A 17 -20.30 6.23 8.86
CA PRO A 17 -21.01 5.02 9.30
C PRO A 17 -22.19 4.62 8.41
N LEU A 18 -22.92 5.57 7.82
CA LEU A 18 -24.08 5.30 6.96
C LEU A 18 -23.68 4.52 5.69
N TYR A 19 -22.47 4.74 5.17
CA TYR A 19 -21.90 3.96 4.07
C TYR A 19 -21.93 2.45 4.34
N PHE A 20 -21.63 2.03 5.57
CA PHE A 20 -21.61 0.62 5.95
C PHE A 20 -23.00 -0.01 5.96
N PHE A 21 -24.04 0.77 6.28
CA PHE A 21 -25.41 0.28 6.21
C PHE A 21 -25.78 -0.13 4.78
N TYR A 22 -25.56 0.77 3.80
CA TYR A 22 -25.82 0.47 2.39
C TYR A 22 -24.97 -0.69 1.88
N LEU A 23 -23.68 -0.70 2.27
CA LEU A 23 -22.74 -1.70 1.80
C LEU A 23 -23.04 -3.08 2.35
N VAL A 24 -23.26 -3.22 3.66
CA VAL A 24 -23.60 -4.51 4.27
C VAL A 24 -24.91 -5.04 3.69
N LEU A 25 -25.94 -4.20 3.56
CA LEU A 25 -27.22 -4.60 2.97
C LEU A 25 -27.04 -5.17 1.55
N ALA A 26 -26.20 -4.53 0.73
CA ALA A 26 -25.90 -5.00 -0.62
C ALA A 26 -25.04 -6.29 -0.66
N LEU A 27 -24.27 -6.56 0.39
CA LEU A 27 -23.40 -7.75 0.47
C LEU A 27 -24.08 -8.95 1.13
N VAL A 28 -25.20 -8.78 1.84
CA VAL A 28 -25.95 -9.88 2.49
C VAL A 28 -26.26 -11.03 1.51
N PRO A 29 -26.80 -10.80 0.30
CA PRO A 29 -27.09 -11.90 -0.62
C PRO A 29 -25.85 -12.65 -1.07
N ILE A 30 -24.72 -11.95 -1.27
CA ILE A 30 -23.44 -12.54 -1.64
C ILE A 30 -22.98 -13.46 -0.50
N PHE A 31 -22.93 -12.95 0.73
CA PHE A 31 -22.44 -13.70 1.88
C PHE A 31 -23.31 -14.92 2.19
N ILE A 32 -24.65 -14.80 2.12
CA ILE A 32 -25.57 -15.93 2.25
C ILE A 32 -25.32 -16.97 1.16
N GLY A 33 -25.11 -16.55 -0.10
CA GLY A 33 -24.77 -17.45 -1.20
C GLY A 33 -23.55 -18.33 -0.92
N LEU A 34 -22.53 -17.77 -0.27
CA LEU A 34 -21.29 -18.49 0.06
C LEU A 34 -21.53 -19.67 1.02
N PHE A 35 -22.49 -19.57 1.96
CA PHE A 35 -22.86 -20.71 2.83
C PHE A 35 -23.40 -21.92 2.06
N PHE A 36 -23.92 -21.68 0.85
CA PHE A 36 -24.41 -22.71 -0.06
C PHE A 36 -23.43 -23.03 -1.18
N LYS A 37 -22.16 -22.61 -1.05
CA LYS A 37 -21.10 -22.76 -2.07
C LYS A 37 -21.51 -22.18 -3.43
N LYS A 38 -22.33 -21.12 -3.43
CA LYS A 38 -22.77 -20.43 -4.65
C LYS A 38 -22.26 -19.00 -4.66
N ARG A 39 -21.86 -18.55 -5.85
CA ARG A 39 -21.59 -17.14 -6.15
C ARG A 39 -22.65 -16.65 -7.12
N PHE A 40 -22.91 -15.35 -7.12
CA PHE A 40 -23.84 -14.69 -8.03
C PHE A 40 -23.08 -13.68 -8.90
N PRO A 41 -22.33 -14.11 -9.95
CA PRO A 41 -21.35 -13.25 -10.62
C PRO A 41 -21.93 -11.95 -11.18
N LEU A 42 -23.16 -12.00 -11.73
CA LEU A 42 -23.86 -10.82 -12.25
C LEU A 42 -24.20 -9.85 -11.13
N TYR A 43 -24.68 -10.35 -9.98
CA TYR A 43 -25.00 -9.53 -8.82
C TYR A 43 -23.74 -8.94 -8.17
N GLU A 44 -22.69 -9.76 -7.96
CA GLU A 44 -21.39 -9.31 -7.45
C GLU A 44 -20.80 -8.18 -8.30
N THR A 45 -20.89 -8.33 -9.63
CA THR A 45 -20.42 -7.31 -10.57
C THR A 45 -21.31 -6.07 -10.52
N GLY A 46 -22.64 -6.23 -10.49
CA GLY A 46 -23.58 -5.12 -10.37
C GLY A 46 -23.35 -4.28 -9.10
N VAL A 47 -23.25 -4.93 -7.93
CA VAL A 47 -22.95 -4.27 -6.66
C VAL A 47 -21.58 -3.60 -6.69
N SER A 48 -20.54 -4.30 -7.16
CA SER A 48 -19.20 -3.73 -7.24
C SER A 48 -19.16 -2.48 -8.13
N LEU A 49 -19.76 -2.55 -9.32
CA LEU A 49 -19.84 -1.41 -10.23
C LEU A 49 -20.67 -0.26 -9.66
N ALA A 50 -21.79 -0.54 -8.99
CA ALA A 50 -22.60 0.50 -8.35
C ALA A 50 -21.78 1.28 -7.31
N PHE A 51 -21.10 0.59 -6.38
CA PHE A 51 -20.27 1.25 -5.38
C PHE A 51 -19.06 1.97 -5.99
N ILE A 52 -18.40 1.37 -7.00
CA ILE A 52 -17.30 2.03 -7.71
C ILE A 52 -17.79 3.31 -8.37
N VAL A 53 -18.89 3.27 -9.13
CA VAL A 53 -19.45 4.45 -9.79
C VAL A 53 -19.80 5.53 -8.76
N LEU A 54 -20.48 5.18 -7.67
CA LEU A 54 -20.85 6.11 -6.60
C LEU A 54 -19.63 6.73 -5.88
N MET A 55 -18.45 6.11 -5.91
CA MET A 55 -17.20 6.76 -5.42
C MET A 55 -16.76 7.93 -6.31
N PHE A 56 -17.14 7.93 -7.58
CA PHE A 56 -16.67 8.88 -8.60
C PHE A 56 -17.78 9.78 -9.18
N THR A 57 -19.01 9.72 -8.66
CA THR A 57 -20.10 10.64 -9.01
C THR A 57 -19.87 12.05 -8.43
N GLY A 58 -20.73 13.00 -8.78
CA GLY A 58 -20.63 14.39 -8.29
C GLY A 58 -19.44 15.15 -8.90
N THR A 59 -18.61 15.78 -8.07
CA THR A 59 -17.46 16.60 -8.55
C THR A 59 -16.34 15.76 -9.16
N LYS A 60 -16.37 14.43 -8.97
CA LYS A 60 -15.33 13.50 -9.42
C LYS A 60 -15.64 12.82 -10.75
N THR A 61 -16.66 13.23 -11.50
CA THR A 61 -17.07 12.54 -12.74
C THR A 61 -15.95 12.40 -13.77
N MET A 62 -15.02 13.36 -13.85
CA MET A 62 -13.86 13.23 -14.74
C MET A 62 -12.94 12.06 -14.36
N GLN A 63 -12.81 11.76 -13.06
CA GLN A 63 -12.05 10.62 -12.58
C GLN A 63 -12.68 9.28 -12.99
N LEU A 64 -14.02 9.22 -13.13
CA LEU A 64 -14.70 8.03 -13.65
C LEU A 64 -14.30 7.77 -15.11
N LEU A 65 -14.21 8.82 -15.94
CA LEU A 65 -13.73 8.70 -17.32
C LEU A 65 -12.27 8.27 -17.36
N SER A 66 -11.42 8.84 -16.51
CA SER A 66 -10.01 8.43 -16.38
C SER A 66 -9.88 6.96 -15.95
N LEU A 67 -10.73 6.48 -15.03
CA LEU A 67 -10.80 5.07 -14.63
C LEU A 67 -11.20 4.17 -15.80
N LEU A 68 -12.23 4.54 -16.57
CA LEU A 68 -12.66 3.77 -17.75
C LEU A 68 -11.56 3.69 -18.81
N ALA A 69 -10.91 4.82 -19.12
CA ALA A 69 -9.77 4.86 -20.03
C ALA A 69 -8.61 3.98 -19.52
N TYR A 70 -8.33 4.03 -18.21
CA TYR A 70 -7.32 3.19 -17.59
C TYR A 70 -7.65 1.70 -17.68
N ILE A 71 -8.90 1.30 -17.45
CA ILE A 71 -9.34 -0.10 -17.56
C ILE A 71 -9.14 -0.60 -18.99
N ILE A 72 -9.54 0.18 -19.99
CA ILE A 72 -9.37 -0.17 -21.41
C ILE A 72 -7.87 -0.32 -21.73
N TRP A 73 -7.06 0.67 -21.34
CA TRP A 73 -5.61 0.66 -21.54
C TRP A 73 -4.95 -0.58 -20.94
N GLN A 74 -5.19 -0.87 -19.65
CA GLN A 74 -4.60 -2.01 -18.97
C GLN A 74 -5.10 -3.34 -19.55
N THR A 75 -6.38 -3.43 -19.91
CA THR A 75 -6.95 -4.63 -20.55
C THR A 75 -6.24 -4.93 -21.86
N MET A 76 -6.16 -3.94 -22.76
CA MET A 76 -5.50 -4.11 -24.06
C MET A 76 -4.03 -4.52 -23.88
N LEU A 77 -3.30 -3.84 -22.99
CA LEU A 77 -1.88 -4.08 -22.75
C LEU A 77 -1.61 -5.48 -22.15
N ILE A 78 -2.38 -5.87 -21.14
CA ILE A 78 -2.19 -7.15 -20.43
C ILE A 78 -2.56 -8.33 -21.33
N PHE A 79 -3.64 -8.23 -22.12
CA PHE A 79 -4.03 -9.28 -23.06
C PHE A 79 -3.08 -9.36 -24.26
N PHE A 80 -2.57 -8.22 -24.74
CA PHE A 80 -1.49 -8.21 -25.73
C PHE A 80 -0.26 -8.96 -25.20
N TYR A 81 0.19 -8.67 -23.97
CA TYR A 81 1.34 -9.35 -23.39
C TYR A 81 1.07 -10.84 -23.11
N LYS A 82 -0.16 -11.19 -22.69
CA LYS A 82 -0.60 -12.59 -22.56
C LYS A 82 -0.39 -13.34 -23.88
N HIS A 83 -0.90 -12.80 -24.98
CA HIS A 83 -0.75 -13.42 -26.30
C HIS A 83 0.70 -13.49 -26.77
N TYR A 84 1.46 -12.42 -26.59
CA TYR A 84 2.90 -12.40 -26.88
C TYR A 84 3.66 -13.51 -26.11
N ARG A 85 3.34 -13.69 -24.82
CA ARG A 85 4.01 -14.65 -23.95
C ARG A 85 3.77 -16.11 -24.30
N GLN A 86 2.75 -16.41 -25.10
CA GLN A 86 2.52 -17.75 -25.65
C GLN A 86 3.57 -18.13 -26.72
N ARG A 87 4.21 -17.15 -27.36
CA ARG A 87 5.14 -17.37 -28.48
C ARG A 87 6.58 -17.01 -28.15
N ALA A 88 6.80 -15.96 -27.34
CA ALA A 88 8.13 -15.43 -27.07
C ALA A 88 8.28 -14.91 -25.64
N ASN A 89 9.53 -14.66 -25.21
CA ASN A 89 9.83 -14.12 -23.89
C ASN A 89 11.07 -13.20 -23.91
N GLN A 90 11.09 -12.20 -24.79
CA GLN A 90 12.22 -11.27 -24.89
C GLN A 90 12.16 -10.20 -23.79
N SER A 91 13.34 -9.84 -23.25
CA SER A 91 13.45 -8.92 -22.10
C SER A 91 12.99 -7.50 -22.43
N TRP A 92 13.29 -6.99 -23.62
CA TRP A 92 12.93 -5.61 -24.00
C TRP A 92 11.42 -5.43 -24.14
N VAL A 93 10.70 -6.44 -24.66
CA VAL A 93 9.22 -6.41 -24.73
C VAL A 93 8.64 -6.37 -23.33
N PHE A 94 9.16 -7.18 -22.40
CA PHE A 94 8.77 -7.10 -20.99
C PHE A 94 8.97 -5.69 -20.41
N TYR A 95 10.13 -5.08 -20.62
CA TYR A 95 10.39 -3.73 -20.14
C TYR A 95 9.46 -2.69 -20.76
N LEU A 96 9.20 -2.77 -22.07
CA LEU A 96 8.26 -1.90 -22.76
C LEU A 96 6.84 -2.02 -22.17
N ILE A 97 6.36 -3.24 -21.96
CA ILE A 97 5.03 -3.49 -21.40
C ILE A 97 4.95 -2.97 -19.96
N VAL A 98 5.98 -3.15 -19.14
CA VAL A 98 6.01 -2.56 -17.79
C VAL A 98 5.99 -1.04 -17.86
N CYS A 99 6.78 -0.42 -18.75
CA CYS A 99 6.79 1.03 -18.95
C CYS A 99 5.42 1.56 -19.37
N LEU A 100 4.74 0.91 -20.32
CA LEU A 100 3.39 1.27 -20.77
C LEU A 100 2.36 1.04 -19.66
N ALA A 101 2.51 0.01 -18.82
CA ALA A 101 1.59 -0.27 -17.73
C ALA A 101 1.66 0.78 -16.62
N ILE A 102 2.87 1.27 -16.30
CA ILE A 102 3.07 2.32 -15.29
C ILE A 102 2.86 3.74 -15.84
N PHE A 103 2.87 3.92 -17.16
CA PHE A 103 2.79 5.25 -17.79
C PHE A 103 1.66 6.14 -17.26
N PRO A 104 0.38 5.67 -17.14
CA PRO A 104 -0.68 6.50 -16.59
C PRO A 104 -0.40 7.00 -15.18
N LEU A 105 0.17 6.14 -14.32
CA LEU A 105 0.55 6.51 -12.96
C LEU A 105 1.72 7.51 -12.96
N THR A 106 2.76 7.24 -13.76
CA THR A 106 3.93 8.11 -13.89
C THR A 106 3.52 9.50 -14.35
N TRP A 107 2.62 9.59 -15.34
CA TRP A 107 2.08 10.87 -15.79
C TRP A 107 1.31 11.59 -14.68
N VAL A 108 0.47 10.89 -13.92
CA VAL A 108 -0.27 11.47 -12.80
C VAL A 108 0.66 12.04 -11.72
N LYS A 109 1.82 11.41 -11.50
CA LYS A 109 2.81 11.87 -10.52
C LYS A 109 3.68 13.02 -11.03
N LEU A 110 3.97 13.07 -12.34
CA LEU A 110 4.86 14.06 -12.96
C LEU A 110 4.14 15.31 -13.48
N ALA A 111 2.89 15.19 -13.93
CA ALA A 111 2.17 16.31 -14.53
C ALA A 111 2.08 17.55 -13.61
N PRO A 112 1.86 17.43 -12.28
CA PRO A 112 1.87 18.60 -11.38
C PRO A 112 3.20 19.36 -11.36
N THR A 113 4.32 18.71 -11.70
CA THR A 113 5.64 19.34 -11.79
C THR A 113 5.80 20.19 -13.06
N PHE A 114 5.03 19.91 -14.11
CA PHE A 114 5.11 20.59 -15.42
C PHE A 114 3.95 21.55 -15.69
N SER A 115 2.78 21.32 -15.08
CA SER A 115 1.58 22.14 -15.29
C SER A 115 0.72 22.22 -14.03
N GLN A 116 0.25 23.42 -13.70
CA GLN A 116 -0.68 23.63 -12.57
C GLN A 116 -2.09 23.07 -12.82
N HIS A 117 -2.44 22.83 -14.09
CA HIS A 117 -3.68 22.17 -14.47
C HIS A 117 -3.47 20.66 -14.35
N GLY A 118 -3.99 20.05 -13.28
CA GLY A 118 -3.69 18.68 -12.85
C GLY A 118 -3.79 17.58 -13.92
N ALA A 119 -3.33 16.38 -13.57
CA ALA A 119 -3.21 15.27 -14.52
C ALA A 119 -4.57 14.80 -15.07
N ILE A 120 -4.73 14.86 -16.40
CA ILE A 120 -5.90 14.38 -17.17
C ILE A 120 -6.27 12.90 -16.85
N PHE A 121 -5.30 12.10 -16.40
CA PHE A 121 -5.46 10.67 -16.09
C PHE A 121 -5.67 10.36 -14.59
N GLY A 122 -5.77 11.36 -13.72
CA GLY A 122 -5.85 11.16 -12.28
C GLY A 122 -7.21 10.62 -11.82
N PHE A 123 -7.21 9.49 -11.10
CA PHE A 123 -8.38 8.99 -10.38
C PHE A 123 -7.98 8.30 -9.06
N LEU A 124 -8.89 8.32 -8.07
CA LEU A 124 -8.71 7.60 -6.81
C LEU A 124 -8.41 6.10 -7.05
N GLY A 125 -7.33 5.58 -6.49
CA GLY A 125 -6.97 4.16 -6.64
C GLY A 125 -6.01 3.84 -7.79
N ILE A 126 -5.70 4.79 -8.70
CA ILE A 126 -4.78 4.55 -9.83
C ILE A 126 -3.43 3.95 -9.38
N SER A 127 -2.92 4.40 -8.23
CA SER A 127 -1.65 3.93 -7.66
C SER A 127 -1.73 2.46 -7.24
N TYR A 128 -2.82 2.05 -6.61
CA TYR A 128 -3.02 0.68 -6.11
C TYR A 128 -3.36 -0.30 -7.24
N LEU A 129 -4.15 0.15 -8.23
CA LEU A 129 -4.49 -0.65 -9.41
C LEU A 129 -3.27 -0.93 -10.28
N THR A 130 -2.33 0.01 -10.36
CA THR A 130 -1.09 -0.17 -11.13
C THR A 130 -0.25 -1.33 -10.60
N PHE A 131 -0.21 -1.54 -9.27
CA PHE A 131 0.48 -2.71 -8.71
C PHE A 131 -0.15 -4.05 -9.13
N ARG A 132 -1.48 -4.10 -9.26
CA ARG A 132 -2.20 -5.30 -9.72
C ARG A 132 -1.86 -5.62 -11.17
N SER A 133 -1.94 -4.61 -12.04
CA SER A 133 -1.63 -4.72 -13.46
C SER A 133 -0.17 -5.14 -13.70
N VAL A 134 0.78 -4.42 -13.08
CA VAL A 134 2.22 -4.73 -13.21
C VAL A 134 2.55 -6.09 -12.59
N GLY A 135 1.93 -6.44 -11.46
CA GLY A 135 2.09 -7.75 -10.84
C GLY A 135 1.77 -8.90 -11.81
N MET A 136 0.69 -8.79 -12.58
CA MET A 136 0.34 -9.79 -13.60
C MET A 136 1.35 -9.86 -14.75
N VAL A 137 1.82 -8.71 -15.25
CA VAL A 137 2.89 -8.66 -16.27
C VAL A 137 4.14 -9.38 -15.78
N ILE A 138 4.50 -9.15 -14.51
CA ILE A 138 5.65 -9.77 -13.88
C ILE A 138 5.45 -11.29 -13.69
N GLU A 139 4.29 -11.74 -13.22
CA GLU A 139 3.98 -13.17 -13.05
C GLU A 139 3.95 -13.90 -14.40
N MET A 140 3.44 -13.26 -15.46
CA MET A 140 3.52 -13.78 -16.83
C MET A 140 4.97 -13.85 -17.33
N ARG A 141 5.80 -12.84 -17.05
CA ARG A 141 7.23 -12.86 -17.40
C ARG A 141 7.95 -14.07 -16.81
N ASP A 142 7.62 -14.43 -15.57
CA ASP A 142 8.19 -15.59 -14.88
C ASP A 142 7.57 -16.93 -15.29
N GLY A 143 6.48 -16.92 -16.07
CA GLY A 143 5.75 -18.13 -16.45
C GLY A 143 4.88 -18.70 -15.33
N LEU A 144 4.66 -17.94 -14.27
CA LEU A 144 3.81 -18.32 -13.12
C LEU A 144 2.32 -18.11 -13.40
N LEU A 145 2.00 -17.23 -14.34
CA LEU A 145 0.66 -16.95 -14.83
C LEU A 145 0.62 -17.16 -16.34
N THR A 146 -0.20 -18.08 -16.80
CA THR A 146 -0.32 -18.45 -18.23
C THR A 146 -1.74 -18.21 -18.74
N GLU A 147 -2.74 -18.66 -17.98
CA GLU A 147 -4.14 -18.58 -18.38
C GLU A 147 -5.02 -17.80 -17.40
N PHE A 148 -5.81 -16.90 -17.96
CA PHE A 148 -6.86 -16.14 -17.28
C PHE A 148 -7.87 -15.59 -18.30
N SER A 149 -9.09 -15.35 -17.84
CA SER A 149 -10.18 -14.76 -18.63
C SER A 149 -10.35 -13.26 -18.32
N LEU A 150 -10.99 -12.52 -19.23
CA LEU A 150 -11.29 -11.10 -19.04
C LEU A 150 -12.06 -10.85 -17.73
N GLY A 151 -13.07 -11.68 -17.44
CA GLY A 151 -13.83 -11.58 -16.21
C GLY A 151 -12.98 -11.83 -14.95
N SER A 152 -12.04 -12.78 -14.97
CA SER A 152 -11.13 -12.99 -13.83
C SER A 152 -10.14 -11.83 -13.63
N PHE A 153 -9.65 -11.25 -14.74
CA PHE A 153 -8.78 -10.09 -14.72
C PHE A 153 -9.51 -8.87 -14.16
N LEU A 154 -10.70 -8.54 -14.68
CA LEU A 154 -11.46 -7.36 -14.24
C LEU A 154 -11.93 -7.48 -12.79
N ARG A 155 -12.34 -8.68 -12.34
CA ARG A 155 -12.65 -8.93 -10.92
C ARG A 155 -11.46 -8.66 -10.01
N PHE A 156 -10.27 -9.08 -10.42
CA PHE A 156 -9.05 -8.81 -9.67
C PHE A 156 -8.68 -7.32 -9.72
N LEU A 157 -8.68 -6.69 -10.89
CA LEU A 157 -8.27 -5.30 -11.04
C LEU A 157 -9.20 -4.34 -10.29
N LEU A 158 -10.52 -4.57 -10.39
CA LEU A 158 -11.58 -3.70 -9.89
C LEU A 158 -12.24 -4.25 -8.62
N PHE A 159 -11.50 -5.01 -7.80
CA PHE A 159 -12.05 -5.55 -6.57
C PHE A 159 -12.44 -4.42 -5.61
N MET A 160 -13.75 -4.13 -5.56
CA MET A 160 -14.36 -2.95 -4.95
C MET A 160 -13.86 -2.66 -3.53
N PRO A 161 -13.76 -3.64 -2.60
CA PRO A 161 -13.37 -3.35 -1.22
C PRO A 161 -12.00 -2.69 -1.09
N THR A 162 -11.14 -2.87 -2.08
CA THR A 162 -9.73 -2.46 -2.06
C THR A 162 -9.33 -1.49 -3.16
N ILE A 163 -10.31 -0.95 -3.91
CA ILE A 163 -10.03 -0.18 -5.12
C ILE A 163 -9.36 1.17 -4.85
N SER A 164 -9.75 1.89 -3.79
CA SER A 164 -9.25 3.25 -3.54
C SER A 164 -7.86 3.27 -2.91
N SER A 165 -7.67 2.51 -1.82
CA SER A 165 -6.40 2.43 -1.09
C SER A 165 -6.29 1.16 -0.25
N GLY A 166 -6.98 0.08 -0.65
CA GLY A 166 -6.95 -1.18 0.10
C GLY A 166 -5.66 -1.95 -0.08
N PRO A 167 -5.49 -3.05 0.68
CA PRO A 167 -4.33 -3.92 0.55
C PRO A 167 -4.02 -4.31 -0.89
N ILE A 168 -2.75 -4.19 -1.26
CA ILE A 168 -2.24 -4.59 -2.58
C ILE A 168 -2.20 -6.11 -2.65
N ASP A 169 -2.70 -6.63 -3.76
CA ASP A 169 -2.94 -8.06 -3.92
C ASP A 169 -2.21 -8.63 -5.15
N ARG A 170 -2.08 -9.95 -5.21
CA ARG A 170 -1.47 -10.71 -6.31
C ARG A 170 -2.52 -11.58 -6.98
N TYR A 171 -2.50 -11.60 -8.31
CA TYR A 171 -3.56 -12.20 -9.11
C TYR A 171 -3.79 -13.68 -8.77
N ARG A 172 -2.71 -14.46 -8.65
CA ARG A 172 -2.79 -15.90 -8.36
C ARG A 172 -3.49 -16.18 -7.04
N ARG A 173 -3.05 -15.54 -5.96
CA ARG A 173 -3.62 -15.72 -4.62
C ARG A 173 -5.07 -15.26 -4.57
N PHE A 174 -5.39 -14.12 -5.17
CA PHE A 174 -6.76 -13.61 -5.25
C PHE A 174 -7.68 -14.57 -6.01
N THR A 175 -7.23 -15.08 -7.15
CA THR A 175 -8.05 -15.94 -8.01
C THR A 175 -8.27 -17.31 -7.39
N GLU A 176 -7.26 -17.86 -6.70
CA GLU A 176 -7.39 -19.11 -5.97
C GLU A 176 -8.44 -19.00 -4.85
N ASP A 177 -8.36 -17.94 -4.05
CA ASP A 177 -9.28 -17.66 -2.95
C ASP A 177 -10.71 -17.34 -3.44
N TYR A 178 -10.84 -16.65 -4.57
CA TYR A 178 -12.17 -16.45 -5.19
C TYR A 178 -12.80 -17.77 -5.64
N LYS A 179 -12.01 -18.67 -6.25
CA LYS A 179 -12.47 -19.97 -6.77
C LYS A 179 -12.85 -20.93 -5.64
N GLN A 180 -12.07 -20.94 -4.56
CA GLN A 180 -12.27 -21.83 -3.43
C GLN A 180 -13.13 -21.14 -2.37
N ILE A 181 -14.46 -21.30 -2.46
CA ILE A 181 -15.37 -20.77 -1.45
C ILE A 181 -15.05 -21.45 -0.10
N PRO A 182 -14.77 -20.70 0.99
CA PRO A 182 -14.45 -21.26 2.30
C PRO A 182 -15.58 -22.15 2.87
N GLU A 183 -15.23 -23.06 3.79
CA GLU A 183 -16.23 -23.87 4.51
C GLU A 183 -17.11 -23.02 5.43
N ARG A 184 -18.29 -23.53 5.80
CA ARG A 184 -19.28 -22.77 6.58
C ARG A 184 -18.73 -22.24 7.91
N THR A 185 -17.99 -23.07 8.64
CA THR A 185 -17.34 -22.70 9.91
C THR A 185 -16.37 -21.55 9.70
N GLU A 186 -15.63 -21.60 8.60
CA GLU A 186 -14.65 -20.59 8.27
C GLU A 186 -15.28 -19.29 7.74
N LEU A 187 -16.41 -19.38 7.03
CA LEU A 187 -17.22 -18.21 6.70
C LEU A 187 -17.75 -17.51 7.95
N LEU A 188 -18.19 -18.27 8.97
CA LEU A 188 -18.59 -17.69 10.26
C LEU A 188 -17.41 -17.00 10.95
N ASN A 189 -16.22 -17.61 10.97
CA ASN A 189 -15.01 -16.96 11.48
C ASN A 189 -14.70 -15.65 10.73
N MET A 190 -14.88 -15.64 9.40
CA MET A 190 -14.71 -14.44 8.58
C MET A 190 -15.75 -13.36 8.90
N LEU A 191 -16.99 -13.74 9.27
CA LEU A 191 -18.01 -12.81 9.75
C LEU A 191 -17.63 -12.20 11.10
N ASP A 192 -17.20 -13.01 12.06
CA ASP A 192 -16.76 -12.54 13.38
C ASP A 192 -15.59 -11.57 13.24
N GLN A 193 -14.60 -11.93 12.41
CA GLN A 193 -13.48 -11.06 12.08
C GLN A 193 -13.94 -9.76 11.39
N THR A 194 -14.95 -9.82 10.52
CA THR A 194 -15.52 -8.64 9.86
C THR A 194 -16.12 -7.68 10.88
N VAL A 195 -16.97 -8.18 11.78
CA VAL A 195 -17.59 -7.35 12.82
C VAL A 195 -16.51 -6.71 13.69
N HIS A 196 -15.52 -7.50 14.13
CA HIS A 196 -14.39 -7.00 14.89
C HIS A 196 -13.64 -5.88 14.14
N TYR A 197 -13.33 -6.07 12.86
CA TYR A 197 -12.62 -5.07 12.07
C TYR A 197 -13.44 -3.82 11.77
N ILE A 198 -14.75 -3.92 11.55
CA ILE A 198 -15.60 -2.74 11.38
C ILE A 198 -15.65 -1.94 12.69
N MET A 199 -15.81 -2.60 13.84
CA MET A 199 -15.83 -1.91 15.14
C MET A 199 -14.49 -1.24 15.46
N MET A 200 -13.38 -1.96 15.27
CA MET A 200 -12.04 -1.40 15.45
C MET A 200 -11.75 -0.28 14.44
N GLY A 201 -12.20 -0.42 13.20
CA GLY A 201 -12.07 0.61 12.17
C GLY A 201 -12.83 1.88 12.54
N PHE A 202 -14.03 1.78 13.13
CA PHE A 202 -14.77 2.95 13.64
C PHE A 202 -14.00 3.67 14.75
N LEU A 203 -13.47 2.93 15.73
CA LEU A 203 -12.62 3.50 16.77
C LEU A 203 -11.40 4.20 16.17
N TYR A 204 -10.72 3.55 15.24
CA TYR A 204 -9.46 4.04 14.68
C TYR A 204 -9.70 5.27 13.80
N LYS A 205 -10.59 5.18 12.81
CA LYS A 205 -10.76 6.22 11.80
C LYS A 205 -11.65 7.37 12.26
N PHE A 206 -12.82 7.05 12.82
CA PHE A 206 -13.82 8.09 13.12
C PHE A 206 -13.67 8.71 14.50
N ILE A 207 -12.93 8.09 15.42
CA ILE A 207 -12.69 8.61 16.76
C ILE A 207 -11.24 9.05 16.92
N LEU A 208 -10.29 8.10 16.88
CA LEU A 208 -8.88 8.40 17.20
C LEU A 208 -8.21 9.29 16.14
N ALA A 209 -8.28 8.92 14.86
CA ALA A 209 -7.68 9.70 13.80
C ALA A 209 -8.32 11.09 13.68
N TYR A 210 -9.65 11.18 13.80
CA TYR A 210 -10.34 12.47 13.80
C TYR A 210 -9.90 13.36 14.98
N PHE A 211 -9.89 12.84 16.20
CA PHE A 211 -9.46 13.61 17.38
C PHE A 211 -8.00 14.06 17.27
N ILE A 212 -7.09 13.15 16.91
CA ILE A 212 -5.66 13.48 16.79
C ILE A 212 -5.43 14.46 15.65
N GLY A 213 -6.00 14.22 14.47
CA GLY A 213 -5.81 15.03 13.28
C GLY A 213 -6.47 16.40 13.38
N HIS A 214 -7.77 16.42 13.63
CA HIS A 214 -8.54 17.66 13.61
C HIS A 214 -8.39 18.47 14.91
N THR A 215 -8.51 17.82 16.07
CA THR A 215 -8.56 18.53 17.36
C THR A 215 -7.18 18.89 17.89
N LEU A 216 -6.17 18.02 17.72
CA LEU A 216 -4.83 18.22 18.30
C LEU A 216 -3.81 18.74 17.28
N LEU A 217 -3.72 18.10 16.12
CA LEU A 217 -2.63 18.33 15.16
C LEU A 217 -2.78 19.66 14.42
N GLU A 218 -3.96 20.03 13.93
CA GLU A 218 -4.15 21.28 13.17
C GLU A 218 -3.81 22.54 13.98
N PRO A 219 -4.31 22.73 15.23
CA PRO A 219 -3.89 23.86 16.06
C PRO A 219 -2.39 23.87 16.35
N LEU A 220 -1.79 22.69 16.58
CA LEU A 220 -0.37 22.59 16.89
C LEU A 220 0.53 22.96 15.70
N LYS A 221 0.11 22.61 14.47
CA LYS A 221 0.80 23.06 13.25
C LYS A 221 0.83 24.59 13.17
N ALA A 222 -0.27 25.27 13.49
CA ALA A 222 -0.31 26.74 13.47
C ALA A 222 0.66 27.34 14.49
N VAL A 223 0.67 26.83 15.73
CA VAL A 223 1.62 27.27 16.77
C VAL A 223 3.07 27.03 16.34
N ALA A 224 3.36 25.88 15.74
CA ALA A 224 4.70 25.54 15.26
C ALA A 224 5.20 26.48 14.14
N LEU A 225 4.29 26.90 13.24
CA LEU A 225 4.61 27.81 12.14
C LEU A 225 4.79 29.27 12.58
N ASP A 226 4.01 29.69 13.61
CA ASP A 226 4.13 31.01 14.22
C ASP A 226 5.44 31.16 15.00
N GLN A 227 5.81 30.14 15.78
CA GLN A 227 7.08 30.13 16.50
C GLN A 227 8.30 30.18 15.56
N GLY A 228 8.19 29.58 14.36
CA GLY A 228 9.24 29.62 13.34
C GLY A 228 10.53 28.89 13.72
N GLY A 229 11.61 29.24 13.03
CA GLY A 229 12.91 28.56 13.13
C GLY A 229 12.97 27.24 12.36
N TRP A 230 14.15 26.60 12.33
CA TRP A 230 14.32 25.33 11.62
C TRP A 230 13.67 24.14 12.34
N PHE A 231 13.55 24.19 13.67
CA PHE A 231 12.91 23.15 14.47
C PHE A 231 12.53 23.70 15.85
N ASN A 232 11.36 23.35 16.37
CA ASN A 232 10.86 23.85 17.65
C ASN A 232 10.06 22.77 18.42
N LEU A 233 9.76 23.01 19.69
CA LEU A 233 9.06 22.05 20.55
C LEU A 233 7.67 21.66 20.00
N PRO A 234 6.83 22.58 19.50
CA PRO A 234 5.59 22.23 18.80
C PRO A 234 5.80 21.32 17.58
N THR A 235 6.90 21.48 16.83
CA THR A 235 7.24 20.58 15.70
C THR A 235 7.48 19.14 16.16
N ILE A 236 8.02 18.93 17.37
CA ILE A 236 8.12 17.59 17.98
C ILE A 236 6.74 17.02 18.25
N GLY A 237 5.80 17.83 18.75
CA GLY A 237 4.42 17.38 18.93
C GLY A 237 3.73 17.06 17.59
N VAL A 238 3.95 17.87 16.55
CA VAL A 238 3.47 17.60 15.18
C VAL A 238 3.98 16.24 14.67
N MET A 239 5.26 15.92 14.91
CA MET A 239 5.86 14.64 14.53
C MET A 239 5.09 13.44 15.10
N TYR A 240 4.81 13.44 16.40
CA TYR A 240 4.10 12.33 17.03
C TYR A 240 2.62 12.30 16.66
N LEU A 241 1.93 13.44 16.71
CA LEU A 241 0.50 13.51 16.41
C LEU A 241 0.22 13.11 14.96
N TYR A 242 1.00 13.59 13.99
CA TYR A 242 0.89 13.17 12.60
C TYR A 242 1.19 11.67 12.43
N GLY A 243 2.23 11.15 13.08
CA GLY A 243 2.55 9.72 12.99
C GLY A 243 1.44 8.81 13.52
N PHE A 244 0.76 9.20 14.59
CA PHE A 244 -0.38 8.47 15.11
C PHE A 244 -1.65 8.65 14.26
N GLU A 245 -1.95 9.87 13.80
CA GLU A 245 -3.08 10.14 12.91
C GLU A 245 -2.96 9.31 11.62
N LEU A 246 -1.79 9.35 10.97
CA LEU A 246 -1.49 8.55 9.77
C LEU A 246 -1.71 7.05 10.01
N PHE A 247 -1.27 6.54 11.17
CA PHE A 247 -1.48 5.14 11.52
C PHE A 247 -2.96 4.81 11.73
N PHE A 248 -3.68 5.58 12.54
CA PHE A 248 -5.06 5.27 12.89
C PHE A 248 -6.00 5.43 11.70
N ASP A 249 -5.85 6.48 10.88
CA ASP A 249 -6.68 6.66 9.68
C ASP A 249 -6.46 5.49 8.71
N PHE A 250 -5.20 5.18 8.41
CA PHE A 250 -4.90 4.21 7.38
C PHE A 250 -5.08 2.75 7.84
N ALA A 251 -4.79 2.44 9.10
CA ALA A 251 -5.10 1.13 9.68
C ALA A 251 -6.61 0.93 9.83
N GLY A 252 -7.37 1.95 10.24
CA GLY A 252 -8.82 1.91 10.30
C GLY A 252 -9.44 1.67 8.92
N TYR A 253 -8.99 2.41 7.90
CA TYR A 253 -9.36 2.17 6.50
C TYR A 253 -9.04 0.73 6.06
N SER A 254 -7.85 0.24 6.39
CA SER A 254 -7.41 -1.12 6.01
C SER A 254 -8.28 -2.20 6.66
N MET A 255 -8.69 -2.02 7.92
CA MET A 255 -9.61 -2.93 8.60
C MET A 255 -10.98 -2.97 7.92
N PHE A 256 -11.53 -1.82 7.52
CA PHE A 256 -12.77 -1.82 6.73
C PHE A 256 -12.62 -2.58 5.42
N ALA A 257 -11.56 -2.31 4.66
CA ALA A 257 -11.31 -2.99 3.39
C ALA A 257 -11.20 -4.52 3.56
N ILE A 258 -10.54 -4.99 4.62
CA ILE A 258 -10.42 -6.42 4.93
C ILE A 258 -11.76 -7.01 5.37
N GLY A 259 -12.50 -6.34 6.26
CA GLY A 259 -13.82 -6.81 6.71
C GLY A 259 -14.82 -6.93 5.56
N ILE A 260 -14.87 -5.92 4.68
CA ILE A 260 -15.76 -5.98 3.51
C ILE A 260 -15.30 -7.04 2.50
N SER A 261 -13.99 -7.24 2.34
CA SER A 261 -13.46 -8.35 1.53
C SER A 261 -13.90 -9.72 2.08
N ASN A 262 -13.89 -9.87 3.41
CA ASN A 262 -14.34 -11.10 4.07
C ASN A 262 -15.82 -11.39 3.79
N LEU A 263 -16.70 -10.38 3.76
CA LEU A 263 -18.11 -10.55 3.37
C LEU A 263 -18.28 -10.97 1.89
N MET A 264 -17.31 -10.68 1.03
CA MET A 264 -17.28 -11.17 -0.35
C MET A 264 -16.64 -12.57 -0.48
N GLY A 265 -16.21 -13.16 0.65
CA GLY A 265 -15.60 -14.48 0.73
C GLY A 265 -14.18 -14.53 0.21
N ILE A 266 -13.42 -13.42 0.33
CA ILE A 266 -12.02 -13.33 -0.08
C ILE A 266 -11.21 -12.73 1.07
N ARG A 267 -10.10 -13.35 1.43
CA ARG A 267 -9.13 -12.84 2.41
C ARG A 267 -8.09 -11.99 1.73
N CYS A 268 -8.23 -10.68 1.85
CA CYS A 268 -7.19 -9.77 1.44
C CYS A 268 -5.98 -9.81 2.40
N PRO A 269 -4.78 -9.42 1.93
CA PRO A 269 -3.60 -9.32 2.80
C PRO A 269 -3.81 -8.26 3.87
N ILE A 270 -3.19 -8.43 5.03
CA ILE A 270 -3.18 -7.40 6.08
C ILE A 270 -2.20 -6.28 5.74
N ASN A 271 -2.46 -5.08 6.24
CA ASN A 271 -1.55 -3.93 6.08
C ASN A 271 -0.75 -3.59 7.33
N PHE A 272 -1.24 -3.95 8.53
CA PHE A 272 -0.59 -3.55 9.79
C PHE A 272 -0.57 -4.68 10.80
N ASP A 273 0.56 -4.86 11.47
CA ASP A 273 0.73 -5.81 12.57
C ASP A 273 1.57 -5.19 13.71
N GLN A 274 0.92 -4.37 14.54
CA GLN A 274 1.53 -3.71 15.71
C GLN A 274 2.89 -3.03 15.38
N PRO A 275 2.96 -2.15 14.36
CA PRO A 275 4.22 -1.65 13.81
C PRO A 275 5.11 -0.92 14.82
N PHE A 276 4.52 -0.25 15.81
CA PHE A 276 5.29 0.49 16.81
C PHE A 276 5.98 -0.40 17.87
N LYS A 277 5.73 -1.71 17.88
CA LYS A 277 6.47 -2.69 18.72
C LYS A 277 7.74 -3.22 18.06
N SER A 278 8.08 -2.74 16.86
CA SER A 278 9.25 -3.19 16.11
C SER A 278 10.54 -2.81 16.82
N ARG A 279 11.45 -3.78 16.98
CA ARG A 279 12.77 -3.56 17.60
C ARG A 279 13.81 -3.01 16.63
N ASP A 280 13.52 -3.12 15.33
CA ASP A 280 14.37 -2.61 14.27
C ASP A 280 13.58 -2.22 13.01
N LEU A 281 14.26 -1.53 12.08
CA LEU A 281 13.63 -1.05 10.84
C LEU A 281 13.22 -2.18 9.89
N LYS A 282 13.89 -3.33 9.89
CA LYS A 282 13.46 -4.47 9.05
C LYS A 282 12.16 -5.06 9.58
N GLU A 283 12.05 -5.20 10.90
CA GLU A 283 10.82 -5.62 11.57
C GLU A 283 9.69 -4.62 11.32
N PHE A 284 9.98 -3.31 11.37
CA PHE A 284 8.99 -2.27 11.06
C PHE A 284 8.39 -2.44 9.66
N TRP A 285 9.22 -2.63 8.63
CA TRP A 285 8.73 -2.86 7.26
C TRP A 285 8.02 -4.19 7.06
N ASN A 286 8.12 -5.13 8.01
CA ASN A 286 7.29 -6.35 8.04
C ASN A 286 5.95 -6.16 8.75
N ARG A 287 5.74 -5.01 9.39
CA ARG A 287 4.56 -4.70 10.22
C ARG A 287 3.80 -3.44 9.77
N TRP A 288 4.40 -2.59 8.94
CA TRP A 288 3.82 -1.36 8.41
C TRP A 288 3.55 -1.47 6.91
N HIS A 289 2.33 -1.08 6.50
CA HIS A 289 1.85 -1.13 5.12
C HIS A 289 2.32 -2.41 4.38
N ILE A 290 2.09 -3.56 5.01
CA ILE A 290 2.72 -4.84 4.69
C ILE A 290 2.49 -5.23 3.23
N SER A 291 1.28 -5.00 2.69
CA SER A 291 0.98 -5.34 1.30
C SER A 291 1.86 -4.57 0.30
N LEU A 292 2.09 -3.26 0.52
CA LEU A 292 3.01 -2.44 -0.26
C LEU A 292 4.46 -2.88 -0.05
N SER A 293 4.87 -3.01 1.20
CA SER A 293 6.24 -3.40 1.58
C SER A 293 6.63 -4.72 0.92
N PHE A 294 5.76 -5.72 0.96
CA PHE A 294 6.03 -7.05 0.38
C PHE A 294 5.94 -7.05 -1.14
N TRP A 295 5.09 -6.20 -1.73
CA TRP A 295 5.08 -6.00 -3.18
C TRP A 295 6.42 -5.42 -3.65
N PHE A 296 6.91 -4.34 -3.02
CA PHE A 296 8.22 -3.75 -3.33
C PHE A 296 9.36 -4.74 -3.08
N ARG A 297 9.33 -5.46 -1.96
CA ARG A 297 10.33 -6.48 -1.64
C ARG A 297 10.46 -7.50 -2.79
N ASP A 298 9.35 -8.09 -3.21
CA ASP A 298 9.40 -9.22 -4.15
C ASP A 298 9.54 -8.75 -5.61
N PHE A 299 8.89 -7.65 -6.00
CA PHE A 299 8.83 -7.19 -7.39
C PHE A 299 9.85 -6.09 -7.74
N VAL A 300 10.45 -5.42 -6.76
CA VAL A 300 11.49 -4.40 -6.99
C VAL A 300 12.82 -4.89 -6.41
N PHE A 301 12.92 -4.99 -5.09
CA PHE A 301 14.17 -5.29 -4.39
C PHE A 301 14.78 -6.64 -4.83
N MET A 302 14.03 -7.75 -4.74
CA MET A 302 14.56 -9.08 -5.07
C MET A 302 14.93 -9.21 -6.55
N ARG A 303 14.14 -8.58 -7.45
CA ARG A 303 14.41 -8.56 -8.88
C ARG A 303 15.66 -7.75 -9.23
N LEU A 304 15.85 -6.62 -8.56
CA LEU A 304 17.04 -5.79 -8.70
C LEU A 304 18.28 -6.54 -8.19
N VAL A 305 18.23 -7.12 -6.98
CA VAL A 305 19.32 -7.94 -6.43
C VAL A 305 19.70 -9.07 -7.40
N LYS A 306 18.71 -9.81 -7.91
CA LYS A 306 18.94 -10.90 -8.89
C LYS A 306 19.64 -10.38 -10.15
N THR A 307 19.23 -9.22 -10.65
CA THR A 307 19.82 -8.60 -11.85
C THR A 307 21.27 -8.16 -11.59
N LEU A 308 21.51 -7.44 -10.50
CA LEU A 308 22.86 -6.96 -10.13
C LEU A 308 23.84 -8.12 -9.89
N LEU A 309 23.39 -9.19 -9.24
CA LEU A 309 24.20 -10.41 -9.04
C LEU A 309 24.47 -11.14 -10.35
N LYS A 310 23.45 -11.32 -11.21
CA LYS A 310 23.59 -12.00 -12.50
C LYS A 310 24.63 -11.30 -13.39
N HIS A 311 24.60 -9.97 -13.41
CA HIS A 311 25.52 -9.17 -14.20
C HIS A 311 26.83 -8.83 -13.47
N LYS A 312 27.04 -9.33 -12.24
CA LYS A 312 28.24 -9.12 -11.41
C LYS A 312 28.65 -7.64 -11.32
N VAL A 313 27.67 -6.73 -11.28
CA VAL A 313 27.90 -5.27 -11.30
C VAL A 313 28.77 -4.83 -10.11
N PHE A 314 28.62 -5.50 -8.96
CA PHE A 314 29.44 -5.26 -7.77
C PHE A 314 30.09 -6.56 -7.29
N LYS A 315 31.37 -6.48 -6.88
CA LYS A 315 32.11 -7.63 -6.32
C LYS A 315 31.58 -8.08 -4.95
N ASN A 316 31.15 -7.12 -4.11
CA ASN A 316 30.71 -7.38 -2.75
C ASN A 316 29.17 -7.52 -2.66
N ARG A 317 28.70 -8.64 -2.12
CA ARG A 317 27.26 -8.92 -1.90
C ARG A 317 26.57 -7.90 -0.99
N ASN A 318 27.31 -7.32 -0.03
CA ASN A 318 26.77 -6.28 0.84
C ASN A 318 26.49 -5.00 0.05
N THR A 319 27.38 -4.63 -0.88
CA THR A 319 27.19 -3.47 -1.76
C THR A 319 25.95 -3.66 -2.65
N VAL A 320 25.76 -4.87 -3.20
CA VAL A 320 24.53 -5.19 -3.96
C VAL A 320 23.28 -4.97 -3.12
N SER A 321 23.27 -5.47 -1.88
CA SER A 321 22.13 -5.33 -0.97
C SER A 321 21.88 -3.85 -0.61
N ASN A 322 22.93 -3.08 -0.32
CA ASN A 322 22.83 -1.66 0.01
C ASN A 322 22.28 -0.83 -1.15
N VAL A 323 22.80 -1.05 -2.37
CA VAL A 323 22.29 -0.38 -3.59
C VAL A 323 20.84 -0.77 -3.86
N ALA A 324 20.48 -2.03 -3.64
CA ALA A 324 19.10 -2.48 -3.79
C ALA A 324 18.16 -1.83 -2.76
N TYR A 325 18.57 -1.68 -1.50
CA TYR A 325 17.79 -0.96 -0.49
C TYR A 325 17.58 0.50 -0.90
N LEU A 326 18.65 1.16 -1.36
CA LEU A 326 18.61 2.55 -1.80
C LEU A 326 17.60 2.75 -2.95
N LEU A 327 17.74 1.98 -4.03
CA LEU A 327 16.87 2.11 -5.19
C LEU A 327 15.43 1.68 -4.89
N ASN A 328 15.23 0.66 -4.06
CA ASN A 328 13.89 0.22 -3.66
C ASN A 328 13.14 1.29 -2.86
N MET A 329 13.77 1.85 -1.83
CA MET A 329 13.11 2.84 -0.98
C MET A 329 12.99 4.21 -1.66
N LEU A 330 13.95 4.57 -2.53
CA LEU A 330 13.82 5.75 -3.37
C LEU A 330 12.64 5.64 -4.34
N LEU A 331 12.46 4.48 -4.98
CA LEU A 331 11.31 4.24 -5.85
C LEU A 331 9.99 4.27 -5.06
N MET A 332 9.99 3.79 -3.81
CA MET A 332 8.83 3.90 -2.92
C MET A 332 8.52 5.37 -2.57
N GLY A 333 9.53 6.19 -2.31
CA GLY A 333 9.37 7.64 -2.13
C GLY A 333 8.77 8.31 -3.37
N LEU A 334 9.32 8.02 -4.56
CA LEU A 334 8.81 8.54 -5.84
C LEU A 334 7.37 8.07 -6.14
N TRP A 335 7.00 6.87 -5.70
CA TRP A 335 5.63 6.38 -5.81
C TRP A 335 4.65 7.22 -4.97
N HIS A 336 5.06 7.70 -3.80
CA HIS A 336 4.25 8.63 -3.01
C HIS A 336 4.08 9.98 -3.72
N GLY A 337 5.16 10.56 -4.23
CA GLY A 337 5.11 11.77 -5.06
C GLY A 337 6.48 12.30 -5.44
N VAL A 338 6.49 13.28 -6.36
CA VAL A 338 7.72 13.91 -6.88
C VAL A 338 7.95 15.27 -6.19
N THR A 339 7.86 15.26 -4.86
CA THR A 339 8.25 16.41 -4.01
C THR A 339 9.48 16.03 -3.19
N TRP A 340 10.25 17.03 -2.75
CA TRP A 340 11.52 16.76 -2.06
C TRP A 340 11.34 15.92 -0.80
N TYR A 341 10.25 16.12 -0.06
CA TYR A 341 10.01 15.44 1.20
C TYR A 341 9.64 13.96 1.03
N TYR A 342 8.96 13.56 -0.06
CA TYR A 342 8.76 12.14 -0.36
C TYR A 342 10.04 11.44 -0.82
N ILE A 343 10.89 12.14 -1.56
CA ILE A 343 12.22 11.65 -1.96
C ILE A 343 13.11 11.52 -0.71
N ALA A 344 13.12 12.52 0.16
CA ALA A 344 13.86 12.52 1.42
C ALA A 344 13.39 11.39 2.35
N TYR A 345 12.08 11.14 2.45
CA TYR A 345 11.52 10.00 3.17
C TYR A 345 12.05 8.65 2.64
N GLY A 346 12.08 8.47 1.30
CA GLY A 346 12.63 7.27 0.68
C GLY A 346 14.13 7.09 0.96
N LEU A 347 14.91 8.17 0.85
CA LEU A 347 16.35 8.15 1.17
C LEU A 347 16.60 7.89 2.66
N PHE A 348 15.79 8.47 3.55
CA PHE A 348 15.88 8.27 4.99
C PHE A 348 15.72 6.80 5.36
N HIS A 349 14.70 6.13 4.84
CA HIS A 349 14.50 4.70 5.09
C HIS A 349 15.53 3.81 4.40
N ALA A 350 16.03 4.18 3.21
CA ALA A 350 17.14 3.50 2.57
C ALA A 350 18.38 3.46 3.48
N LEU A 351 18.80 4.63 3.95
CA LEU A 351 19.97 4.76 4.84
C LEU A 351 19.72 4.04 6.16
N GLY A 352 18.54 4.19 6.75
CA GLY A 352 18.15 3.47 7.96
C GLY A 352 18.26 1.96 7.81
N LEU A 353 17.77 1.38 6.71
CA LEU A 353 17.89 -0.06 6.45
C LEU A 353 19.33 -0.51 6.20
N ILE A 354 20.15 0.30 5.52
CA ILE A 354 21.57 0.01 5.30
C ILE A 354 22.32 0.00 6.63
N ILE A 355 22.09 1.00 7.49
CA ILE A 355 22.69 1.09 8.83
C ILE A 355 22.23 -0.10 9.68
N ASN A 356 20.93 -0.41 9.66
CA ASN A 356 20.38 -1.53 10.40
C ASN A 356 20.99 -2.88 9.96
N ASP A 357 21.08 -3.12 8.66
CA ASP A 357 21.67 -4.33 8.10
C ASP A 357 23.18 -4.43 8.38
N ALA A 358 23.91 -3.31 8.34
CA ALA A 358 25.30 -3.24 8.77
C ALA A 358 25.48 -3.56 10.26
N TRP A 359 24.60 -3.02 11.11
CA TRP A 359 24.60 -3.31 12.55
C TRP A 359 24.34 -4.79 12.84
N ILE A 360 23.34 -5.41 12.18
CA ILE A 360 23.03 -6.84 12.35
C ILE A 360 24.26 -7.70 11.97
N ARG A 361 24.92 -7.39 10.86
CA ARG A 361 26.16 -8.09 10.46
C ARG A 361 27.29 -7.89 11.47
N LYS A 362 27.47 -6.65 11.97
CA LYS A 362 28.50 -6.34 12.98
C LYS A 362 28.22 -7.07 14.29
N LYS A 363 26.98 -7.07 14.79
CA LYS A 363 26.55 -7.84 15.97
C LYS A 363 26.85 -9.33 15.81
N LYS A 364 26.56 -9.91 14.65
CA LYS A 364 26.88 -11.31 14.34
C LYS A 364 28.39 -11.59 14.37
N SER A 365 29.20 -10.70 13.79
CA SER A 365 30.67 -10.82 13.81
C SER A 365 31.24 -10.71 15.23
N ILE A 366 30.74 -9.77 16.04
CA ILE A 366 31.14 -9.61 17.45
C ILE A 366 30.81 -10.88 18.24
N ASN A 367 29.60 -11.41 18.12
CA ASN A 367 29.22 -12.64 18.82
C ASN A 367 30.06 -13.85 18.40
N LEU A 368 30.46 -13.94 17.12
CA LEU A 368 31.37 -14.98 16.66
C LEU A 368 32.77 -14.83 17.28
N ALA A 369 33.29 -13.60 17.38
CA ALA A 369 34.57 -13.32 18.03
C ALA A 369 34.54 -13.64 19.53
N ARG A 370 33.46 -13.24 20.24
CA ARG A 370 33.24 -13.55 21.66
C ARG A 370 33.19 -15.05 21.90
N LYS A 371 32.45 -15.79 21.06
CA LYS A 371 32.41 -17.26 21.11
C LYS A 371 33.80 -17.89 20.95
N LYS A 372 34.62 -17.38 20.01
CA LYS A 372 36.01 -17.86 19.83
C LYS A 372 36.90 -17.55 21.03
N ALA A 373 36.63 -16.48 21.76
CA ALA A 373 37.33 -16.08 22.98
C ALA A 373 36.77 -16.73 24.26
N GLY A 374 35.83 -17.68 24.16
CA GLY A 374 35.21 -18.32 25.32
C GLY A 374 34.25 -17.42 26.12
N GLN A 375 33.85 -16.27 25.57
CA GLN A 375 32.95 -15.32 26.21
C GLN A 375 31.49 -15.57 25.83
N GLU A 376 30.58 -15.24 26.75
CA GLU A 376 29.14 -15.21 26.46
C GLU A 376 28.79 -14.23 25.33
N PRO A 377 27.73 -14.48 24.54
CA PRO A 377 27.28 -13.55 23.50
C PRO A 377 26.90 -12.18 24.08
N LEU A 378 26.79 -11.17 23.21
CA LEU A 378 26.24 -9.87 23.60
C LEU A 378 24.88 -10.05 24.29
N PRO A 379 24.60 -9.28 25.35
CA PRO A 379 23.36 -9.41 26.10
C PRO A 379 22.15 -9.18 25.19
N ASP A 380 21.16 -10.05 25.32
CA ASP A 380 19.87 -9.92 24.67
C ASP A 380 18.78 -10.13 25.71
N ASN A 381 18.26 -9.03 26.24
CA ASN A 381 17.30 -9.02 27.34
C ASN A 381 16.18 -7.99 27.07
N ARG A 382 15.28 -7.84 28.05
CA ARG A 382 14.15 -6.90 27.91
C ARG A 382 14.58 -5.44 27.70
N TRP A 383 15.70 -5.03 28.30
CA TRP A 383 16.20 -3.66 28.19
C TRP A 383 16.81 -3.38 26.82
N THR A 384 17.59 -4.32 26.28
CA THR A 384 18.11 -4.18 24.90
C THR A 384 16.99 -4.21 23.87
N SER A 385 15.95 -5.02 24.12
CA SER A 385 14.74 -5.06 23.30
C SER A 385 13.96 -3.74 23.33
N PHE A 386 13.76 -3.18 24.53
CA PHE A 386 13.10 -1.89 24.70
C PHE A 386 13.91 -0.76 24.07
N ALA A 387 15.23 -0.74 24.24
CA ALA A 387 16.10 0.24 23.60
C ALA A 387 15.99 0.20 22.06
N GLY A 388 15.98 -1.01 21.47
CA GLY A 388 15.75 -1.16 20.03
C GLY A 388 14.39 -0.64 19.58
N MET A 389 13.34 -0.95 20.34
CA MET A 389 11.99 -0.43 20.10
C MET A 389 11.94 1.10 20.19
N PHE A 390 12.54 1.68 21.22
CA PHE A 390 12.59 3.11 21.43
C PHE A 390 13.30 3.84 20.27
N VAL A 391 14.49 3.38 19.88
CA VAL A 391 15.24 3.96 18.76
C VAL A 391 14.45 3.85 17.45
N THR A 392 13.86 2.67 17.19
CA THR A 392 13.07 2.43 15.98
C THR A 392 11.84 3.31 15.93
N PHE A 393 11.11 3.42 17.04
CA PHE A 393 9.93 4.27 17.15
C PHE A 393 10.23 5.73 16.83
N HIS A 394 11.27 6.32 17.42
CA HIS A 394 11.64 7.72 17.16
C HIS A 394 12.15 7.93 15.73
N THR A 395 12.90 6.96 15.20
CA THR A 395 13.37 6.98 13.80
C THR A 395 12.18 7.00 12.83
N VAL A 396 11.18 6.16 13.09
CA VAL A 396 9.95 6.08 12.29
C VAL A 396 9.12 7.37 12.44
N MET A 397 8.91 7.87 13.66
CA MET A 397 8.15 9.10 13.87
C MET A 397 8.80 10.29 13.16
N PHE A 398 10.12 10.42 13.22
CA PHE A 398 10.84 11.43 12.47
C PHE A 398 10.67 11.28 10.95
N SER A 399 10.70 10.05 10.44
CA SER A 399 10.40 9.79 9.02
C SER A 399 8.99 10.25 8.62
N PHE A 400 8.01 10.12 9.52
CA PHE A 400 6.64 10.57 9.28
C PHE A 400 6.52 12.10 9.29
N LEU A 401 7.31 12.80 10.12
CA LEU A 401 7.39 14.25 10.06
C LEU A 401 7.90 14.72 8.68
N ILE A 402 8.96 14.08 8.15
CA ILE A 402 9.43 14.36 6.78
C ILE A 402 8.31 14.08 5.79
N PHE A 403 7.71 12.89 5.87
CA PHE A 403 6.64 12.44 4.98
C PHE A 403 5.43 13.40 4.95
N SER A 404 5.11 14.04 6.08
CA SER A 404 3.96 14.95 6.20
C SER A 404 4.03 16.20 5.32
N GLY A 405 5.23 16.57 4.85
CA GLY A 405 5.47 17.86 4.18
C GLY A 405 5.34 19.06 5.12
N PHE A 406 5.18 18.88 6.43
CA PHE A 406 5.13 19.99 7.38
C PHE A 406 6.43 20.79 7.40
N LEU A 407 7.58 20.10 7.29
CA LEU A 407 8.89 20.75 7.23
C LEU A 407 9.05 21.64 6.00
N ASP A 408 8.36 21.32 4.89
CA ASP A 408 8.33 22.18 3.70
C ASP A 408 7.72 23.55 4.03
N LYS A 409 6.57 23.54 4.71
CA LYS A 409 5.88 24.77 5.17
C LYS A 409 6.66 25.54 6.22
N LEU A 410 7.41 24.84 7.08
CA LEU A 410 8.20 25.47 8.14
C LEU A 410 9.47 26.14 7.59
N TRP A 411 10.14 25.50 6.62
CA TRP A 411 11.46 25.91 6.15
C TRP A 411 11.44 26.82 4.92
N PHE A 412 10.48 26.62 4.02
CA PHE A 412 10.48 27.24 2.68
C PHE A 412 9.27 28.15 2.44
N LYS A 413 8.86 28.90 3.49
CA LYS A 413 7.71 29.82 3.47
C LYS A 413 7.51 30.57 2.15
#